data_AF-A0A1G7EPK0-F1
#
_entry.id   AF-A0A1G7EPK0-F1
#
_cell.length_a   1.000
_cell.length_b   1.000
_cell.length_c   1.000
_cell.angle_alpha   90.00
_cell.angle_beta   90.00
_cell.angle_gamma   90.00
#
_symmetry.space_group_name_H-M   'P 1'
#
loop_
_entity.id
_entity.type
_entity.pdbx_description
1 polymer ?
#
loop_
_entity_poly.entity_id
_entity_poly.type
_entity_poly.pdbx_seq_one_letter_code
_entity_poly.pdbx_strand_id
1 'polypeptide(L)'
;MYDLIRRLTQWLGLLFGPGTGSHRAGAPLPVPPGPPYLCLHLPVRRSPYCSHPPLDATESRLVRPYLVADERERARQRRRRVALVLAADFGIDLDAHVVGAQRAAA
;
A
#
# COMPACT_ATOMS: atom_id res chain seq x y z
N MET A 1 13.90 13.31 33.57
CA MET A 1 13.20 13.74 32.33
C MET A 1 13.77 13.11 31.05
N TYR A 2 15.04 12.69 31.03
CA TYR A 2 15.65 12.00 29.88
C TYR A 2 15.09 10.58 29.63
N ASP A 3 14.57 9.92 30.67
CA ASP A 3 14.02 8.55 30.56
C ASP A 3 12.73 8.49 29.75
N LEU A 4 11.89 9.54 29.82
CA LEU A 4 10.64 9.61 29.06
C LEU A 4 10.94 9.74 27.56
N ILE A 5 11.89 10.61 27.21
CA ILE A 5 12.33 10.81 25.82
C ILE A 5 12.90 9.51 25.27
N ARG A 6 13.77 8.82 26.04
CA ARG A 6 14.39 7.56 25.63
C ARG A 6 13.36 6.43 25.44
N ARG A 7 12.34 6.39 26.29
CA ARG A 7 11.25 5.41 26.19
C ARG A 7 10.36 5.67 24.99
N LEU A 8 10.10 6.95 24.70
CA LEU A 8 9.26 7.37 23.58
C LEU A 8 9.97 7.11 22.25
N THR A 9 11.27 7.41 22.14
CA THR A 9 12.07 7.10 20.95
C THR A 9 12.20 5.60 20.70
N GLN A 10 12.33 4.78 21.76
CA GLN A 10 12.35 3.31 21.63
C GLN A 10 11.00 2.77 21.13
N TRP A 11 9.89 3.34 21.59
CA TRP A 11 8.56 2.93 21.16
C TRP A 11 8.29 3.31 19.69
N LEU A 12 8.68 4.53 19.28
CA LEU A 12 8.63 4.94 17.87
C LEU A 12 9.54 4.08 16.98
N GLY A 13 10.73 3.70 17.45
CA GLY A 13 11.65 2.84 16.70
C GLY A 13 11.10 1.43 16.45
N LEU A 14 10.28 0.89 17.37
CA LEU A 14 9.60 -0.39 17.16
C LEU A 14 8.41 -0.27 16.21
N LEU A 15 7.71 0.87 16.21
CA LEU A 15 6.52 1.09 15.38
C LEU A 15 6.86 1.44 13.93
N PHE A 16 7.92 2.24 13.72
CA PHE A 16 8.36 2.71 12.42
C PHE A 16 9.65 2.05 11.93
N GLY A 17 10.24 1.18 12.77
CA GLY A 17 11.39 0.39 12.38
C GLY A 17 11.05 -0.45 11.15
N PRO A 18 11.98 -0.58 10.19
CA PRO A 18 11.76 -1.42 9.03
C PRO A 18 11.45 -2.83 9.56
N GLY A 19 10.22 -3.29 9.36
CA GLY A 19 9.88 -4.68 9.63
C GLY A 19 10.91 -5.53 8.92
N THR A 20 11.60 -6.40 9.66
CA THR A 20 12.66 -7.28 9.16
C THR A 20 12.04 -8.31 8.21
N GLY A 21 11.62 -7.83 7.04
CA GLY A 21 11.11 -8.60 5.92
C GLY A 21 12.24 -9.35 5.23
N SER A 22 13.08 -10.05 6.00
CA SER A 22 14.14 -10.92 5.48
C SER A 22 13.61 -12.27 5.00
N HIS A 23 12.28 -12.47 4.96
CA HIS A 23 11.67 -13.68 4.42
C HIS A 23 11.56 -13.71 2.90
N ARG A 24 12.14 -12.73 2.17
CA ARG A 24 12.28 -12.77 0.70
C ARG A 24 13.66 -12.41 0.18
N ALA A 25 14.71 -12.57 0.99
CA ALA A 25 16.04 -12.74 0.45
C ALA A 25 16.26 -14.23 0.22
N GLY A 26 15.65 -14.78 -0.84
CA GLY A 26 16.17 -16.03 -1.38
C GLY A 26 17.64 -15.79 -1.70
N ALA A 27 18.53 -16.57 -1.11
CA ALA A 27 19.96 -16.50 -1.44
C ALA A 27 20.08 -16.55 -2.97
N PRO A 28 20.85 -15.64 -3.61
CA PRO A 28 21.21 -15.83 -5.00
C PRO A 28 22.03 -17.13 -5.05
N LEU A 29 21.40 -18.22 -5.49
CA LEU A 29 22.17 -19.37 -5.94
C LEU A 29 23.09 -18.87 -7.05
N PRO A 30 24.40 -19.17 -7.01
CA PRO A 30 25.28 -18.86 -8.12
C PRO A 30 24.74 -19.57 -9.37
N VAL A 31 24.15 -18.79 -10.26
CA VAL A 31 23.74 -19.26 -11.58
C VAL A 31 25.05 -19.47 -12.36
N PRO A 32 25.36 -20.71 -12.81
CA PRO A 32 26.53 -20.91 -13.67
C PRO A 32 26.37 -20.05 -14.93
N PRO A 33 27.47 -19.54 -15.54
CA PRO A 33 27.39 -18.83 -16.80
C PRO A 33 26.78 -19.77 -17.85
N GLY A 34 25.50 -19.56 -18.14
CA GLY A 34 24.81 -20.24 -19.22
C GLY A 34 25.42 -19.81 -20.57
N PRO A 35 25.34 -20.67 -21.60
CA PRO A 35 25.82 -20.33 -22.94
C PRO A 35 25.21 -19.01 -23.43
N PRO A 36 25.91 -18.26 -24.32
CA PRO A 36 25.47 -16.96 -24.79
C PRO A 36 24.02 -17.03 -25.24
N TYR A 37 23.21 -16.13 -24.70
CA TYR A 37 21.78 -16.00 -24.97
C TYR A 37 21.58 -15.74 -26.47
N LEU A 38 21.49 -16.81 -27.26
CA LEU A 38 20.63 -16.76 -28.42
C LEU A 38 19.25 -16.45 -27.84
N CYS A 39 18.61 -15.38 -28.29
CA CYS A 39 17.18 -15.14 -28.12
C CYS A 39 16.42 -16.26 -28.84
N LEU A 40 16.53 -17.48 -28.32
CA LEU A 40 15.68 -18.59 -28.64
C LEU A 40 14.32 -18.17 -28.10
N HIS A 41 13.46 -17.78 -29.04
CA HIS A 41 12.05 -17.54 -28.81
C HIS A 41 11.55 -18.54 -27.78
N LEU A 42 11.19 -18.05 -26.58
CA LEU A 42 10.56 -18.91 -25.58
C LEU A 42 9.37 -19.58 -26.27
N PRO A 43 9.23 -20.91 -26.17
CA PRO A 43 8.11 -21.58 -26.79
C PRO A 43 6.82 -20.93 -26.29
N VAL A 44 5.93 -20.61 -27.23
CA VAL A 44 4.58 -20.11 -26.95
C VAL A 44 3.99 -20.96 -25.82
N ARG A 45 3.58 -20.33 -24.70
CA ARG A 45 3.17 -21.05 -23.48
C ARG A 45 2.14 -22.14 -23.83
N ARG A 46 2.53 -23.41 -23.68
CA ARG A 46 1.69 -24.59 -23.97
C ARG A 46 0.99 -25.18 -22.74
N SER A 47 0.94 -24.47 -21.62
CA SER A 47 0.21 -24.97 -20.45
C SER A 47 -1.29 -24.87 -20.73
N PRO A 48 -2.04 -25.99 -20.68
CA PRO A 48 -3.50 -26.00 -20.86
C PRO A 48 -4.23 -25.09 -19.85
N TYR A 49 -3.59 -24.77 -18.73
CA TYR A 49 -4.12 -23.95 -17.64
C TYR A 49 -3.73 -22.47 -17.74
N CYS A 50 -2.92 -22.07 -18.72
CA CYS A 50 -2.49 -20.69 -18.91
C CYS A 50 -3.31 -19.92 -19.95
N SER A 51 -4.36 -20.53 -20.52
CA SER A 51 -5.28 -19.92 -21.48
C SER A 51 -6.50 -19.26 -20.83
N HIS A 52 -6.54 -19.18 -19.49
CA HIS A 52 -7.64 -18.51 -18.81
C HIS A 52 -7.52 -16.99 -18.97
N PRO A 53 -8.64 -16.29 -19.20
CA PRO A 53 -8.66 -14.84 -19.15
C PRO A 53 -8.11 -14.38 -17.79
N PRO A 54 -7.46 -13.20 -17.73
CA PRO A 54 -7.02 -12.64 -16.45
C PRO A 54 -8.21 -12.62 -15.49
N LEU A 55 -8.03 -13.26 -14.34
CA LEU A 55 -9.08 -13.37 -13.33
C LEU A 55 -9.49 -11.96 -12.90
N ASP A 56 -10.77 -11.64 -13.08
CA ASP A 56 -11.32 -10.41 -12.53
C ASP A 56 -11.36 -10.53 -11.01
N ALA A 57 -10.48 -9.79 -10.35
CA ALA A 57 -10.40 -9.76 -8.91
C ALA A 57 -11.70 -9.22 -8.26
N THR A 58 -12.52 -8.47 -9.02
CA THR A 58 -13.82 -7.97 -8.57
C THR A 58 -14.91 -9.04 -8.58
N GLU A 59 -14.80 -10.06 -9.44
CA GLU A 59 -15.70 -11.23 -9.47
C GLU A 59 -15.28 -12.33 -8.49
N SER A 60 -14.03 -12.28 -7.99
CA SER A 60 -13.53 -13.26 -7.04
C SER A 60 -14.06 -13.02 -5.63
N ARG A 61 -14.74 -14.02 -5.06
CA ARG A 61 -15.30 -14.02 -3.68
C ARG A 61 -14.25 -13.92 -2.56
N LEU A 62 -12.98 -13.74 -2.92
CA LEU A 62 -11.86 -13.43 -2.02
C LEU A 62 -11.83 -11.97 -1.55
N VAL A 63 -12.88 -11.18 -1.80
CA VAL A 63 -13.06 -9.88 -1.16
C VAL A 63 -13.05 -10.08 0.35
N ARG A 64 -11.94 -9.70 0.99
CA ARG A 64 -11.77 -9.71 2.46
C ARG A 64 -12.44 -8.46 3.01
N PRO A 65 -13.65 -8.54 3.60
CA PRO A 65 -14.42 -7.34 3.96
C PRO A 65 -13.67 -6.44 4.93
N TYR A 66 -12.80 -7.01 5.77
CA TYR A 66 -11.96 -6.27 6.70
C TYR A 66 -10.84 -5.47 6.01
N LEU A 67 -10.30 -5.94 4.88
CA LEU A 67 -9.32 -5.16 4.12
C LEU A 67 -9.98 -3.94 3.49
N VAL A 68 -11.17 -4.11 2.92
CA VAL A 68 -11.94 -2.99 2.38
C VAL A 68 -12.27 -1.96 3.47
N ALA A 69 -12.61 -2.42 4.68
CA ALA A 69 -12.84 -1.53 5.82
C ALA A 69 -11.56 -0.79 6.26
N ASP A 70 -10.43 -1.49 6.34
CA ASP A 70 -9.11 -0.92 6.68
C ASP A 70 -8.63 0.10 5.64
N GLU A 71 -8.74 -0.21 4.35
CA GLU A 71 -8.42 0.73 3.26
C GLU A 71 -9.26 2.00 3.32
N ARG A 72 -10.57 1.87 3.58
CA ARG A 72 -11.47 3.02 3.79
C ARG A 72 -11.03 3.86 4.97
N GLU A 73 -10.67 3.24 6.08
CA GLU A 73 -10.24 3.96 7.28
C GLU A 73 -8.89 4.66 7.07
N ARG A 74 -7.93 4.00 6.44
CA ARG A 74 -6.65 4.61 6.04
C ARG A 74 -6.85 5.80 5.10
N ALA A 75 -7.78 5.69 4.16
CA ALA A 75 -8.13 6.81 3.27
C ALA A 75 -8.71 8.00 4.05
N ARG A 76 -9.59 7.76 5.03
CA ARG A 76 -10.11 8.83 5.92
C ARG A 76 -9.01 9.47 6.75
N GLN A 77 -8.13 8.66 7.35
CA GLN A 77 -7.01 9.16 8.15
C GLN A 77 -6.05 10.00 7.31
N ARG A 78 -5.73 9.55 6.08
CA ARG A 78 -4.91 10.32 5.14
C ARG A 78 -5.56 11.66 4.80
N ARG A 79 -6.87 11.68 4.53
CA ARG A 79 -7.62 12.92 4.26
C ARG A 79 -7.56 13.88 5.45
N ARG A 80 -7.81 13.41 6.67
CA ARG A 80 -7.71 14.23 7.89
C ARG A 80 -6.33 14.81 8.11
N ARG A 81 -5.27 14.00 7.91
CA ARG A 81 -3.89 14.49 8.01
C ARG A 81 -3.60 15.59 7.00
N VAL A 82 -4.04 15.41 5.76
CA VAL A 82 -3.91 16.42 4.71
C VAL A 82 -4.70 17.68 5.05
N ALA A 83 -5.95 17.54 5.52
CA ALA A 83 -6.78 18.66 5.94
C ALA A 83 -6.12 19.45 7.07
N LEU A 84 -5.56 18.78 8.08
CA LEU A 84 -4.85 19.43 9.18
C LEU A 84 -3.63 20.21 8.72
N VAL A 85 -2.81 19.63 7.84
CA VAL A 85 -1.62 20.32 7.27
C VAL A 85 -2.05 21.53 6.46
N LEU A 86 -3.08 21.38 5.61
CA LEU A 86 -3.60 22.48 4.80
C LEU A 86 -4.20 23.61 5.65
N ALA A 87 -4.91 23.28 6.73
CA ALA A 87 -5.46 24.27 7.64
C ALA A 87 -4.36 25.00 8.41
N ALA A 88 -3.37 24.27 8.94
CA ALA A 88 -2.33 24.83 9.78
C ALA A 88 -1.32 25.68 8.99
N ASP A 89 -0.85 25.19 7.84
CA ASP A 89 0.23 25.84 7.09
C ASP A 89 -0.29 26.84 6.05
N PHE A 90 -1.49 26.61 5.52
CA PHE A 90 -2.06 27.39 4.41
C PHE A 90 -3.40 28.06 4.74
N GLY A 91 -3.98 27.81 5.92
CA GLY A 91 -5.28 28.35 6.30
C GLY A 91 -6.47 27.77 5.51
N ILE A 92 -6.28 26.64 4.80
CA ILE A 92 -7.30 26.00 3.97
C ILE A 92 -7.93 24.86 4.76
N ASP A 93 -9.13 25.09 5.30
CA ASP A 93 -9.87 24.08 6.07
C ASP A 93 -10.82 23.26 5.18
N LEU A 94 -10.40 22.05 4.81
CA LEU A 94 -11.17 21.12 3.98
C LEU A 94 -12.44 20.55 4.66
N ASP A 95 -12.53 20.61 5.99
CA ASP A 95 -13.63 20.02 6.75
C ASP A 95 -14.78 21.03 6.98
N ALA A 96 -14.52 22.33 6.85
CA ALA A 96 -15.54 23.40 6.93
C ALA A 96 -16.53 23.43 5.74
N HIS A 97 -16.28 22.66 4.68
CA HIS A 97 -16.99 22.78 3.40
C HIS A 97 -18.42 22.21 3.38
N VAL A 98 -18.88 21.57 4.46
CA VAL A 98 -20.25 21.02 4.52
C VAL A 98 -21.28 22.05 5.03
N VAL A 99 -20.88 23.24 5.48
CA VAL A 99 -21.82 24.26 5.98
C VAL A 99 -22.59 24.97 4.83
N GLY A 100 -22.24 24.76 3.56
CA GLY A 100 -22.90 25.41 2.40
C GLY A 100 -23.46 24.48 1.31
N ALA A 101 -23.09 23.21 1.27
CA ALA A 101 -23.44 22.31 0.15
C ALA A 101 -24.94 21.95 0.07
N GLN A 102 -25.70 22.15 1.14
CA GLN A 102 -27.14 21.90 1.17
C GLN A 102 -27.98 23.00 0.49
N ARG A 103 -27.38 24.15 0.13
CA ARG A 103 -28.08 25.27 -0.56
C ARG A 103 -27.96 25.27 -2.09
N ALA A 104 -27.19 24.36 -2.69
CA ALA A 104 -26.98 24.33 -4.14
C ALA A 104 -27.85 23.28 -4.89
N ALA A 105 -28.75 22.59 -4.18
CA ALA A 105 -29.67 21.60 -4.73
C ALA A 105 -31.14 21.96 -4.46
N ALA A 106 -31.47 23.26 -4.59
CA ALA A 106 -32.84 23.79 -4.56
C ALA A 106 -33.11 24.58 -5.83
#